data_AF-A0AAN7QTC1-F1
#
_entry.id   AF-A0AAN7QTC1-F1
#
_cell.length_a   1.000
_cell.length_b   1.000
_cell.length_c   1.000
_cell.angle_alpha   90.00
_cell.angle_beta   90.00
_cell.angle_gamma   90.00
#
_symmetry.space_group_name_H-M   'P 1'
#
loop_
_entity.id
_entity.type
_entity.pdbx_description
1 polymer ?
#
loop_
_entity_poly.entity_id
_entity_poly.type
_entity_poly.pdbx_seq_one_letter_code
_entity_poly.pdbx_strand_id
1 'polypeptide(L)'
;MGRELQQPQEEASYTVEQLVALNPYNPDILSDLENYVNEQVSSQIYSLDANLCLLRHYQFEPDRMSIQIVSHILIKALMAMPAPDFSLCLFLIPERVQTEEPFKTLIVLSHYLETGRFRQFWDEAAKSRRLLEAVPGFEQAIQAYGVHVLSLTYQKVPRAVLAEVFFHHICSSCIYYCCGIYFISVL
;
A
#
# COMPACT_ATOMS: atom_id res chain seq x y z
N MET A 1 33.65 -21.97 41.24
CA MET A 1 33.49 -20.56 40.83
C MET A 1 33.28 -20.54 39.33
N GLY A 2 32.02 -20.55 38.91
CA GLY A 2 31.65 -20.51 37.49
C GLY A 2 31.96 -19.12 36.94
N ARG A 3 32.74 -19.06 35.85
CA ARG A 3 32.89 -17.85 35.05
C ARG A 3 31.56 -17.63 34.33
N GLU A 4 30.82 -16.61 34.75
CA GLU A 4 29.72 -16.06 33.97
C GLU A 4 30.32 -15.59 32.64
N LEU A 5 29.95 -16.27 31.55
CA LEU A 5 30.21 -15.80 30.20
C LEU A 5 29.29 -14.59 29.99
N GLN A 6 29.82 -13.41 30.26
CA GLN A 6 29.27 -12.17 29.72
C GLN A 6 29.28 -12.30 28.20
N GLN A 7 28.12 -12.60 27.63
CA GLN A 7 27.91 -12.43 26.20
C GLN A 7 28.05 -10.93 25.90
N PRO A 8 28.90 -10.53 24.95
CA PRO A 8 28.93 -9.14 24.51
C PRO A 8 27.54 -8.79 23.96
N GLN A 9 26.86 -7.84 24.59
CA GLN A 9 25.77 -7.11 23.93
C GLN A 9 26.43 -6.28 22.83
N GLU A 10 26.63 -6.89 21.66
CA GLU A 10 26.81 -6.14 20.42
C GLU A 10 25.48 -5.42 20.17
N GLU A 11 25.48 -4.09 20.33
CA GLU A 11 24.47 -3.20 19.77
C GLU A 11 24.55 -3.27 18.23
N ALA A 12 24.22 -4.42 17.67
CA ALA A 12 23.96 -4.54 16.25
C ALA A 12 22.64 -3.80 15.99
N SER A 13 22.72 -2.65 15.33
CA SER A 13 21.55 -1.97 14.78
C SER A 13 20.94 -2.86 13.69
N TYR A 14 20.10 -3.81 14.08
CA TYR A 14 19.35 -4.65 13.15
C TYR A 14 18.33 -3.81 12.38
N THR A 15 18.09 -4.13 11.11
CA THR A 15 16.97 -3.54 10.38
C THR A 15 15.64 -4.11 10.90
N VAL A 16 14.55 -3.37 10.74
CA VAL A 16 13.22 -3.83 11.20
C VAL A 16 12.83 -5.17 10.56
N GLU A 17 13.18 -5.38 9.29
CA GLU A 17 12.96 -6.65 8.59
C GLU A 17 13.74 -7.81 9.23
N GLN A 18 14.97 -7.56 9.69
CA GLN A 18 15.76 -8.55 10.43
C GLN A 18 15.15 -8.83 11.81
N LEU A 19 14.64 -7.82 12.50
CA LEU A 19 13.95 -8.00 13.78
C LEU A 19 12.70 -8.88 13.62
N VAL A 20 11.90 -8.63 12.57
CA VAL A 20 10.74 -9.46 12.22
C VAL A 20 11.16 -10.90 11.92
N ALA A 21 12.26 -11.11 11.19
CA ALA A 21 12.76 -12.44 10.87
C ALA A 21 13.32 -13.20 12.10
N LEU A 22 13.93 -12.49 13.03
CA LEU A 22 14.58 -13.07 14.23
C LEU A 22 13.56 -13.43 15.32
N ASN A 23 12.65 -12.50 15.64
CA ASN A 23 11.63 -12.72 16.65
C ASN A 23 10.36 -11.91 16.35
N PRO A 24 9.46 -12.44 15.50
CA PRO A 24 8.26 -11.72 15.07
C PRO A 24 7.25 -11.47 16.18
N TYR A 25 7.40 -12.08 17.37
CA TYR A 25 6.48 -11.95 18.51
C TYR A 25 7.06 -11.14 19.67
N ASN A 26 8.22 -10.48 19.47
CA ASN A 26 8.77 -9.59 20.47
C ASN A 26 7.82 -8.38 20.67
N PRO A 27 7.28 -8.12 21.87
CA PRO A 27 6.37 -6.99 22.09
C PRO A 27 7.07 -5.62 21.95
N ASP A 28 8.39 -5.58 22.12
CA ASP A 28 9.16 -4.32 22.11
C ASP A 28 9.34 -3.75 20.68
N ILE A 29 9.13 -4.57 19.64
CA ILE A 29 9.33 -4.15 18.23
C ILE A 29 8.17 -3.32 17.69
N LEU A 30 7.05 -3.18 18.42
CA LEU A 30 5.86 -2.51 17.89
C LEU A 30 6.17 -1.06 17.47
N SER A 31 6.86 -0.32 18.33
CA SER A 31 7.23 1.07 18.07
C SER A 31 8.14 1.18 16.84
N ASP A 32 9.07 0.23 16.68
CA ASP A 32 9.96 0.18 15.52
C ASP A 32 9.20 -0.11 14.23
N LEU A 33 8.22 -1.02 14.28
CA LEU A 33 7.33 -1.32 13.15
C LEU A 33 6.48 -0.11 12.75
N GLU A 34 5.89 0.61 13.71
CA GLU A 34 5.11 1.82 13.44
C GLU A 34 5.96 2.91 12.80
N ASN A 35 7.18 3.13 13.31
CA ASN A 35 8.14 4.06 12.74
C ASN A 35 8.56 3.62 11.33
N TYR A 36 8.74 2.32 11.11
CA TYR A 36 9.10 1.77 9.81
C TYR A 36 7.99 1.94 8.77
N VAL A 37 6.71 1.90 9.17
CA VAL A 37 5.60 2.25 8.25
C VAL A 37 5.70 3.72 7.82
N ASN A 38 6.02 4.63 8.75
CA ASN A 38 6.21 6.04 8.39
C ASN A 38 7.43 6.23 7.47
N GLU A 39 8.51 5.49 7.71
CA GLU A 39 9.67 5.46 6.82
C GLU A 39 9.33 4.91 5.43
N GLN A 40 8.51 3.86 5.34
CA GLN A 40 8.01 3.33 4.05
C GLN A 40 7.23 4.38 3.26
N VAL A 41 6.51 5.28 3.94
CA VAL A 41 5.82 6.40 3.31
C VAL A 41 6.81 7.47 2.85
N SER A 42 7.71 7.94 3.73
CA SER A 42 8.65 9.03 3.42
C SER A 42 9.71 8.65 2.39
N SER A 43 10.24 7.45 2.49
CA SER A 43 11.33 6.93 1.65
C SER A 43 10.80 6.16 0.43
N GLN A 44 9.48 6.07 0.27
CA GLN A 44 8.80 5.35 -0.81
C GLN A 44 9.19 3.87 -0.96
N ILE A 45 9.71 3.24 0.10
CA ILE A 45 9.99 1.80 0.17
C ILE A 45 8.75 1.01 0.62
N TYR A 46 8.71 -0.30 0.41
CA TYR A 46 7.55 -1.11 0.79
C TYR A 46 7.97 -2.50 1.24
N SER A 47 7.46 -2.93 2.39
CA SER A 47 7.73 -4.24 2.99
C SER A 47 6.45 -4.85 3.55
N LEU A 48 5.83 -5.77 2.80
CA LEU A 48 4.59 -6.42 3.20
C LEU A 48 4.76 -7.22 4.49
N ASP A 49 5.87 -7.95 4.66
CA ASP A 49 6.10 -8.81 5.82
C ASP A 49 6.12 -8.00 7.13
N ALA A 50 6.77 -6.84 7.14
CA ALA A 50 6.76 -5.93 8.28
C ALA A 50 5.33 -5.40 8.57
N ASN A 51 4.59 -5.04 7.52
CA ASN A 51 3.21 -4.55 7.65
C ASN A 51 2.28 -5.62 8.22
N LEU A 52 2.37 -6.87 7.75
CA LEU A 52 1.58 -7.99 8.26
C LEU A 52 1.99 -8.34 9.70
N CYS A 53 3.27 -8.24 10.05
CA CYS A 53 3.73 -8.43 11.43
C CYS A 53 3.10 -7.39 12.36
N LEU A 54 3.11 -6.11 11.98
CA LEU A 54 2.49 -5.04 12.75
C LEU A 54 0.98 -5.23 12.91
N LEU A 55 0.28 -5.58 11.84
CA LEU A 55 -1.16 -5.84 11.90
C LEU A 55 -1.51 -7.01 12.81
N ARG A 56 -0.69 -8.08 12.81
CA ARG A 56 -0.86 -9.20 13.76
C ARG A 56 -0.67 -8.76 15.20
N HIS A 57 0.29 -7.87 15.49
CA HIS A 57 0.45 -7.32 16.84
C HIS A 57 -0.78 -6.55 17.30
N TYR A 58 -1.37 -5.74 16.42
CA TYR A 58 -2.63 -5.06 16.73
C TYR A 58 -3.82 -6.02 16.95
N GLN A 59 -3.77 -7.26 16.47
CA GLN A 59 -4.79 -8.27 16.81
C GLN A 59 -4.68 -8.75 18.26
N PHE A 60 -3.47 -8.81 18.81
CA PHE A 60 -3.25 -9.17 20.22
C PHE A 60 -3.55 -8.00 21.16
N GLU A 61 -3.23 -6.76 20.74
CA GLU A 61 -3.42 -5.53 21.52
C GLU A 61 -4.25 -4.49 20.74
N PRO A 62 -5.57 -4.69 20.60
CA PRO A 62 -6.43 -3.82 19.77
C PRO A 62 -6.48 -2.36 20.27
N ASP A 63 -6.29 -2.14 21.58
CA ASP A 63 -6.31 -0.80 22.18
C ASP A 63 -5.13 0.08 21.74
N ARG A 64 -4.06 -0.52 21.19
CA ARG A 64 -2.89 0.19 20.69
C ARG A 64 -2.93 0.43 19.17
N MET A 65 -3.96 -0.05 18.49
CA MET A 65 -4.08 0.10 17.05
C MET A 65 -4.17 1.57 16.64
N SER A 66 -3.18 2.04 15.87
CA SER A 66 -3.20 3.38 15.30
C SER A 66 -3.93 3.39 13.96
N ILE A 67 -5.06 4.11 13.90
CA ILE A 67 -5.86 4.27 12.67
C ILE A 67 -5.01 4.84 11.53
N GLN A 68 -4.11 5.79 11.82
CA GLN A 68 -3.25 6.42 10.83
C GLN A 68 -2.25 5.42 10.22
N ILE A 69 -1.59 4.62 11.06
CA ILE A 69 -0.61 3.62 10.62
C ILE A 69 -1.28 2.56 9.75
N VAL A 70 -2.42 2.02 10.19
CA VAL A 70 -3.17 1.04 9.40
C VAL A 70 -3.64 1.64 8.06
N SER A 71 -4.03 2.92 8.05
CA SER A 71 -4.38 3.62 6.81
C SER A 71 -3.20 3.72 5.85
N HIS A 72 -2.01 4.07 6.33
CA HIS A 72 -0.79 4.09 5.52
C HIS A 72 -0.47 2.71 4.92
N ILE A 73 -0.57 1.65 5.72
CA ILE A 73 -0.37 0.27 5.25
C ILE A 73 -1.33 -0.06 4.11
N LEU A 74 -2.63 0.21 4.29
CA LEU A 74 -3.64 -0.09 3.28
C LEU A 74 -3.45 0.73 2.00
N ILE A 75 -3.11 2.02 2.10
CA ILE A 75 -2.81 2.85 0.94
C ILE A 75 -1.58 2.31 0.18
N LYS A 76 -0.51 1.95 0.90
CA LYS A 76 0.68 1.34 0.31
C LYS A 76 0.37 0.00 -0.36
N ALA A 77 -0.52 -0.80 0.23
CA ALA A 77 -0.98 -2.05 -0.35
C ALA A 77 -1.82 -1.82 -1.63
N LEU A 78 -2.67 -0.78 -1.69
CA LEU A 78 -3.36 -0.38 -2.93
C LEU A 78 -2.35 -0.01 -4.03
N MET A 79 -1.27 0.68 -3.68
CA MET A 79 -0.21 1.06 -4.61
C MET A 79 0.60 -0.13 -5.13
N ALA A 80 0.57 -1.28 -4.44
CA ALA A 80 1.27 -2.50 -4.81
C ALA A 80 0.44 -3.44 -5.72
N MET A 81 -0.76 -3.02 -6.15
CA MET A 81 -1.55 -3.79 -7.12
C MET A 81 -0.75 -4.09 -8.40
N PRO A 82 -0.85 -5.30 -8.99
CA PRO A 82 -1.89 -6.32 -8.81
C PRO A 82 -1.69 -7.30 -7.64
N ALA A 83 -0.69 -7.12 -6.78
CA ALA A 83 -0.49 -8.03 -5.65
C ALA A 83 -1.71 -8.04 -4.70
N PRO A 84 -2.06 -9.19 -4.09
CA PRO A 84 -3.26 -9.33 -3.24
C PRO A 84 -3.08 -8.72 -1.82
N ASP A 85 -2.07 -7.90 -1.63
CA ASP A 85 -1.61 -7.36 -0.35
C ASP A 85 -2.71 -6.63 0.41
N PHE A 86 -3.56 -5.87 -0.30
CA PHE A 86 -4.65 -5.13 0.34
C PHE A 86 -5.62 -6.07 1.06
N SER A 87 -6.03 -7.14 0.39
CA SER A 87 -6.92 -8.15 0.94
C SER A 87 -6.27 -8.90 2.11
N LEU A 88 -4.97 -9.23 2.00
CA LEU A 88 -4.20 -9.86 3.08
C LEU A 88 -4.16 -8.98 4.34
N CYS A 89 -3.88 -7.69 4.19
CA CYS A 89 -3.90 -6.72 5.28
C CYS A 89 -5.30 -6.58 5.88
N LEU A 90 -6.33 -6.50 5.04
CA LEU A 90 -7.72 -6.34 5.49
C LEU A 90 -8.20 -7.51 6.35
N PHE A 91 -7.80 -8.76 6.03
CA PHE A 91 -8.13 -9.94 6.84
C PHE A 91 -7.58 -9.88 8.26
N LEU A 92 -6.54 -9.09 8.52
CA LEU A 92 -5.98 -8.92 9.86
C LEU A 92 -6.69 -7.83 10.66
N ILE A 93 -7.49 -6.97 10.03
CA ILE A 93 -8.20 -5.88 10.68
C ILE A 93 -9.60 -6.35 11.13
N PRO A 94 -10.04 -6.09 12.37
CA PRO A 94 -11.37 -6.47 12.83
C PRO A 94 -12.49 -5.84 11.99
N GLU A 95 -13.52 -6.63 11.62
CA GLU A 95 -14.63 -6.20 10.75
C GLU A 95 -15.33 -4.93 11.25
N ARG A 96 -15.52 -4.80 12.57
CA ARG A 96 -16.09 -3.57 13.17
C ARG A 96 -15.35 -2.30 12.74
N VAL A 97 -14.02 -2.36 12.70
CA VAL A 97 -13.14 -1.23 12.34
C VAL A 97 -13.20 -0.97 10.83
N GLN A 98 -13.35 -2.03 10.02
CA GLN A 98 -13.47 -1.90 8.56
C GLN A 98 -14.70 -1.09 8.13
N THR A 99 -15.76 -1.06 8.94
CA THR A 99 -16.98 -0.29 8.66
C THR A 99 -16.85 1.22 8.93
N GLU A 100 -15.79 1.63 9.62
CA GLU A 100 -15.53 3.01 10.00
C GLU A 100 -14.63 3.72 8.98
N GLU A 101 -14.70 5.05 8.95
CA GLU A 101 -13.75 5.85 8.17
C GLU A 101 -12.39 5.90 8.88
N PRO A 102 -11.27 5.86 8.14
CA PRO A 102 -11.15 5.91 6.68
C PRO A 102 -11.18 4.54 5.97
N PHE A 103 -11.28 3.44 6.71
CA PHE A 103 -11.13 2.09 6.17
C PHE A 103 -12.21 1.74 5.16
N LYS A 104 -13.45 2.12 5.44
CA LYS A 104 -14.57 1.94 4.52
C LYS A 104 -14.29 2.55 3.14
N THR A 105 -13.81 3.79 3.09
CA THR A 105 -13.41 4.44 1.83
C THR A 105 -12.32 3.63 1.12
N LEU A 106 -11.27 3.21 1.84
CA LEU A 106 -10.16 2.44 1.24
C LEU A 106 -10.63 1.10 0.65
N ILE A 107 -11.57 0.43 1.30
CA ILE A 107 -12.16 -0.83 0.81
C ILE A 107 -12.95 -0.59 -0.48
N VAL A 108 -13.75 0.49 -0.53
CA VAL A 108 -14.49 0.88 -1.75
C VAL A 108 -13.53 1.20 -2.90
N LEU A 109 -12.43 1.91 -2.61
CA LEU A 109 -11.40 2.21 -3.59
C LEU A 109 -10.74 0.93 -4.13
N SER A 110 -10.36 -0.01 -3.26
CA SER A 110 -9.84 -1.32 -3.67
C SER A 110 -10.80 -2.03 -4.63
N HIS A 111 -12.09 -2.07 -4.28
CA HIS A 111 -13.10 -2.73 -5.08
C HIS A 111 -13.24 -2.11 -6.48
N TYR A 112 -13.16 -0.79 -6.61
CA TYR A 112 -13.19 -0.14 -7.92
C TYR A 112 -11.97 -0.49 -8.77
N LEU A 113 -10.78 -0.59 -8.17
CA LEU A 113 -9.56 -0.99 -8.88
C LEU A 113 -9.63 -2.45 -9.35
N GLU A 114 -10.02 -3.36 -8.47
CA GLU A 114 -10.17 -4.80 -8.79
C GLU A 114 -11.21 -5.05 -9.89
N THR A 115 -12.25 -4.20 -9.96
CA THR A 115 -13.30 -4.29 -10.99
C THR A 115 -13.01 -3.43 -12.23
N GLY A 116 -11.86 -2.75 -12.29
CA GLY A 116 -11.46 -1.91 -13.42
C GLY A 116 -12.30 -0.64 -13.62
N ARG A 117 -13.02 -0.18 -12.60
CA ARG A 117 -13.92 0.99 -12.66
C ARG A 117 -13.17 2.27 -12.27
N PHE A 118 -12.17 2.65 -13.07
CA PHE A 118 -11.27 3.77 -12.81
C PHE A 118 -11.97 5.13 -12.66
N ARG A 119 -13.02 5.40 -13.44
CA ARG A 119 -13.79 6.64 -13.31
C ARG A 119 -14.40 6.79 -11.90
N GLN A 120 -15.08 5.74 -11.44
CA GLN A 120 -15.72 5.73 -10.12
C GLN A 120 -14.67 5.78 -9.01
N PHE A 121 -13.54 5.09 -9.19
CA PHE A 121 -12.40 5.19 -8.30
C PHE A 121 -11.97 6.65 -8.10
N TRP A 122 -11.74 7.41 -9.18
CA TRP A 122 -11.29 8.79 -9.06
C TRP A 122 -12.34 9.74 -8.48
N ASP A 123 -13.62 9.53 -8.81
CA ASP A 123 -14.73 10.30 -8.21
C ASP A 123 -14.80 10.08 -6.69
N GLU A 124 -14.56 8.85 -6.21
CA GLU A 124 -14.51 8.53 -4.78
C GLU A 124 -13.22 9.03 -4.12
N ALA A 125 -12.07 8.84 -4.77
CA ALA A 125 -10.77 9.30 -4.30
C ALA A 125 -10.72 10.82 -4.11
N ALA A 126 -11.41 11.58 -4.97
CA ALA A 126 -11.51 13.04 -4.85
C ALA A 126 -12.17 13.49 -3.55
N LYS A 127 -13.09 12.70 -2.98
CA LYS A 127 -13.76 13.01 -1.70
C LYS A 127 -12.80 12.87 -0.51
N SER A 128 -11.84 11.95 -0.61
CA SER A 128 -10.88 11.60 0.45
C SER A 128 -9.44 11.99 0.08
N ARG A 129 -9.29 13.06 -0.71
CA ARG A 129 -8.00 13.51 -1.26
C ARG A 129 -6.91 13.70 -0.20
N ARG A 130 -7.24 14.29 0.95
CA ARG A 130 -6.28 14.52 2.05
C ARG A 130 -5.68 13.24 2.63
N LEU A 131 -6.47 12.17 2.66
CA LEU A 131 -6.02 10.86 3.14
C LEU A 131 -5.01 10.25 2.16
N LEU A 132 -5.31 10.34 0.86
CA LEU A 132 -4.52 9.72 -0.20
C LEU A 132 -3.23 10.51 -0.50
N GLU A 133 -3.28 11.85 -0.43
CA GLU A 133 -2.12 12.73 -0.60
C GLU A 133 -1.09 12.61 0.53
N ALA A 134 -1.44 11.98 1.66
CA ALA A 134 -0.50 11.68 2.73
C ALA A 134 0.60 10.69 2.28
N VAL A 135 0.34 9.87 1.26
CA VAL A 135 1.30 8.91 0.74
C VAL A 135 1.81 9.36 -0.63
N PRO A 136 3.10 9.74 -0.75
CA PRO A 136 3.65 10.27 -1.99
C PRO A 136 3.72 9.20 -3.07
N GLY A 137 3.31 9.55 -4.29
CA GLY A 137 3.33 8.64 -5.45
C GLY A 137 2.05 7.83 -5.65
N PHE A 138 1.00 8.05 -4.84
CA PHE A 138 -0.24 7.27 -4.91
C PHE A 138 -0.87 7.30 -6.31
N GLU A 139 -1.10 8.49 -6.87
CA GLU A 139 -1.75 8.62 -8.18
C GLU A 139 -0.97 7.90 -9.29
N GLN A 140 0.37 8.03 -9.28
CA GLN A 140 1.25 7.41 -10.27
C GLN A 140 1.21 5.88 -10.17
N ALA A 141 1.18 5.32 -8.96
CA ALA A 141 1.07 3.88 -8.76
C ALA A 141 -0.26 3.33 -9.29
N ILE A 142 -1.37 4.02 -9.00
CA ILE A 142 -2.69 3.62 -9.50
C ILE A 142 -2.79 3.74 -11.02
N GLN A 143 -2.23 4.81 -11.61
CA GLN A 143 -2.16 4.96 -13.06
C GLN A 143 -1.32 3.85 -13.71
N ALA A 144 -0.17 3.50 -13.13
CA ALA A 144 0.67 2.41 -13.62
C ALA A 144 -0.08 1.06 -13.59
N TYR A 145 -0.82 0.79 -12.50
CA TYR A 145 -1.69 -0.38 -12.42
C TYR A 145 -2.79 -0.35 -13.50
N GLY A 146 -3.48 0.79 -13.68
CA GLY A 146 -4.52 0.91 -14.70
C GLY A 146 -3.99 0.69 -16.12
N VAL A 147 -2.82 1.26 -16.45
CA VAL A 147 -2.15 1.03 -17.73
C VAL A 147 -1.76 -0.44 -17.89
N HIS A 148 -1.25 -1.07 -16.84
CA HIS A 148 -0.92 -2.49 -16.86
C HIS A 148 -2.15 -3.35 -17.17
N VAL A 149 -3.28 -3.12 -16.48
CA VAL A 149 -4.54 -3.85 -16.74
C VAL A 149 -5.02 -3.64 -18.18
N LEU A 150 -4.97 -2.41 -18.68
CA LEU A 150 -5.36 -2.11 -20.06
C LEU A 150 -4.44 -2.78 -21.09
N SER A 151 -3.13 -2.87 -20.82
CA SER A 151 -2.17 -3.56 -21.70
C SER A 151 -2.45 -5.05 -21.84
N LEU A 152 -3.00 -5.68 -20.79
CA LEU A 152 -3.32 -7.10 -20.78
C LEU A 152 -4.67 -7.40 -21.46
N THR A 153 -5.59 -6.43 -21.44
CA THR A 153 -6.99 -6.62 -21.87
C THR A 153 -7.29 -6.05 -23.25
N TYR A 154 -6.50 -5.10 -23.76
CA TYR A 154 -6.72 -4.43 -25.04
C TYR A 154 -5.51 -4.50 -25.96
N GLN A 155 -5.72 -4.88 -27.21
CA GLN A 155 -4.71 -4.73 -28.26
C GLN A 155 -4.57 -3.26 -28.73
N LYS A 156 -5.69 -2.52 -28.73
CA LYS A 156 -5.74 -1.08 -29.02
C LYS A 156 -6.69 -0.43 -28.03
N VAL A 157 -6.20 0.58 -27.31
CA VAL A 157 -6.97 1.24 -26.25
C VAL A 157 -7.58 2.53 -26.80
N PRO A 158 -8.91 2.71 -26.75
CA PRO A 158 -9.54 3.98 -27.09
C PRO A 158 -9.08 5.09 -26.14
N ARG A 159 -8.79 6.28 -26.67
CA ARG A 159 -8.42 7.45 -25.85
C ARG A 159 -9.39 7.74 -24.70
N ALA A 160 -10.68 7.51 -24.90
CA ALA A 160 -11.69 7.72 -23.87
C ALA A 160 -11.45 6.82 -22.63
N VAL A 161 -11.12 5.54 -22.84
CA VAL A 161 -10.82 4.59 -21.75
C VAL A 161 -9.51 4.95 -21.07
N LEU A 162 -8.49 5.35 -21.84
CA LEU A 162 -7.23 5.83 -21.28
C LEU A 162 -7.42 7.09 -20.43
N ALA A 163 -8.32 8.00 -20.84
CA ALA A 163 -8.63 9.22 -20.09
C ALA A 163 -9.23 8.93 -18.71
N GLU A 164 -9.96 7.82 -18.57
CA GLU A 164 -10.53 7.39 -17.29
C GLU A 164 -9.43 6.96 -16.31
N VAL A 165 -8.34 6.36 -16.78
CA VAL A 165 -7.20 5.98 -15.92
C VAL A 165 -6.41 7.20 -15.46
N PHE A 166 -6.20 8.18 -16.35
CA PHE A 166 -5.34 9.35 -16.07
C PHE A 166 -6.07 10.57 -15.51
N PHE A 167 -7.38 10.50 -15.29
CA PHE A 167 -8.21 11.59 -14.75
C PHE A 167 -8.02 12.93 -15.48
N HIS A 168 -8.77 13.13 -16.57
CA HIS A 168 -8.92 14.37 -17.36
C HIS A 168 -7.67 14.98 -18.05
N HIS A 169 -6.44 14.58 -17.73
CA HIS A 169 -5.24 15.11 -18.39
C HIS A 169 -4.45 14.03 -19.14
N ILE A 170 -4.86 13.73 -20.38
CA ILE A 170 -3.98 13.02 -21.32
C ILE A 170 -2.99 14.04 -21.88
N CYS A 171 -1.80 14.16 -21.30
CA CYS A 171 -0.69 14.86 -21.95
C CYS A 171 -0.08 13.96 -23.03
N SER A 172 0.48 14.53 -24.10
CA SER A 172 1.21 13.75 -25.13
C SER A 172 2.29 12.87 -24.51
N SER A 173 2.95 13.32 -23.43
CA SER A 173 3.92 12.55 -22.67
C SER A 173 3.34 11.26 -22.04
N CYS A 174 2.08 11.28 -21.61
CA CYS A 174 1.39 10.10 -21.05
C CYS A 174 1.11 9.05 -22.13
N ILE A 175 0.78 9.49 -23.36
CA ILE A 175 0.61 8.61 -24.52
C ILE A 175 1.95 7.97 -24.89
N TYR A 176 3.03 8.74 -24.93
CA TYR A 176 4.38 8.22 -25.19
C TYR A 176 4.86 7.25 -24.10
N TYR A 177 4.54 7.52 -22.83
CA TYR A 177 4.86 6.62 -21.71
C TYR A 177 4.11 5.28 -21.83
N CYS A 178 2.81 5.31 -22.17
CA CYS A 178 2.00 4.11 -22.41
C CYS A 178 2.49 3.31 -23.65
N CYS A 179 2.82 3.99 -24.75
CA CYS A 179 3.33 3.34 -25.95
C CYS A 179 4.74 2.74 -25.75
N GLY A 180 5.61 3.42 -25.00
CA GLY A 180 7.03 3.04 -24.84
C GLY A 180 7.27 1.91 -23.85
N ILE A 181 6.47 1.82 -22.77
CA ILE A 181 6.68 0.82 -21.71
C ILE A 181 5.80 -0.41 -21.89
N TYR A 182 4.58 -0.24 -22.42
CA TYR A 182 3.58 -1.32 -22.46
C TYR A 182 3.14 -1.74 -23.88
N PHE A 183 3.80 -1.24 -24.94
CA PHE A 183 3.45 -1.54 -26.35
C PHE A 183 1.97 -1.29 -26.71
N ILE A 184 1.27 -0.44 -25.95
CA ILE A 184 -0.14 -0.15 -26.22
C ILE A 184 -0.23 0.76 -27.45
N SER A 185 -0.91 0.33 -28.50
CA SER A 185 -1.29 1.21 -29.61
C SER A 185 -2.57 1.97 -29.25
N VAL A 186 -2.45 3.26 -28.94
CA VAL A 186 -3.62 4.12 -28.63
C VAL A 186 -4.31 4.54 -29.93
N LEU A 187 -5.63 4.32 -30.02
CA LEU A 187 -6.46 4.74 -31.16
C LEU A 187 -7.13 6.09 -30.86
#